data_AF-L5ND54-F1
#
_entry.id   AF-L5ND54-F1
#
_cell.length_a   1.000
_cell.length_b   1.000
_cell.length_c   1.000
_cell.angle_alpha   90.00
_cell.angle_beta   90.00
_cell.angle_gamma   90.00
#
_symmetry.space_group_name_H-M   'P 1'
#
loop_
_entity.id
_entity.type
_entity.pdbx_description
1 polymer ?
#
loop_
_entity_poly.entity_id
_entity_poly.type
_entity_poly.pdbx_seq_one_letter_code
_entity_poly.pdbx_strand_id
1 'polypeptide(L)'
;DAEARDDADADADESDSGERDAFFIGLGDAVMPTVMVASGAFFSEAPSLGFGALPALNLPALLAMVGTFAGFSGLMWAVMKGRAHAGLPLLNGGAIGGYLVGSVVAGVPLVSALGLAPYL
;
A
#
# COMPACT_ATOMS: atom_id res chain seq x y z
N ASP A 1 14.61 51.47 36.59
CA ASP A 1 13.37 51.79 35.88
C ASP A 1 12.84 50.55 35.20
N ALA A 2 11.65 50.14 35.64
CA ALA A 2 10.86 49.03 35.14
C ALA A 2 9.61 49.64 34.50
N GLU A 3 9.18 49.14 33.34
CA GLU A 3 7.81 49.21 32.77
C GLU A 3 7.83 48.42 31.43
N ALA A 4 7.26 47.21 31.39
CA ALA A 4 5.88 46.87 30.98
C ALA A 4 5.79 46.64 29.45
N ARG A 5 5.93 45.38 28.97
CA ARG A 5 4.84 44.48 28.53
C ARG A 5 3.79 45.17 27.65
N ASP A 6 3.86 44.90 26.34
CA ASP A 6 2.72 45.04 25.44
C ASP A 6 2.47 43.65 24.84
N ASP A 7 1.56 42.93 25.52
CA ASP A 7 0.92 41.72 25.05
C ASP A 7 -0.11 42.15 23.99
N ALA A 8 0.24 41.99 22.71
CA ALA A 8 -0.72 42.13 21.62
C ALA A 8 -1.01 40.74 21.06
N ASP A 9 -1.98 40.10 21.71
CA ASP A 9 -2.78 39.01 21.16
C ASP A 9 -3.28 39.41 19.77
N ALA A 10 -2.81 38.70 18.75
CA ALA A 10 -3.46 38.64 17.45
C ALA A 10 -3.90 37.20 17.22
N ASP A 11 -4.89 36.78 18.02
CA ASP A 11 -5.82 35.71 17.66
C ASP A 11 -6.58 36.15 16.40
N ALA A 12 -5.98 35.89 15.24
CA ALA A 12 -6.69 35.85 13.98
C ALA A 12 -7.24 34.42 13.80
N ASP A 13 -8.39 34.21 14.42
CA ASP A 13 -9.28 33.07 14.20
C ASP A 13 -9.84 33.16 12.77
N GLU A 14 -9.08 32.67 11.78
CA GLU A 14 -9.54 32.47 10.41
C GLU A 14 -10.06 31.05 10.25
N SER A 15 -11.33 30.86 10.64
CA SER A 15 -12.08 29.65 10.37
C SER A 15 -12.49 29.57 8.90
N ASP A 16 -12.01 28.51 8.24
CA ASP A 16 -12.70 27.66 7.25
C ASP A 16 -12.92 28.20 5.82
N SER A 17 -12.11 27.69 4.89
CA SER A 17 -12.61 27.23 3.58
C SER A 17 -11.73 26.14 2.96
N GLY A 18 -11.90 24.90 3.42
CA GLY A 18 -11.88 23.74 2.53
C GLY A 18 -10.63 23.45 1.69
N GLU A 19 -9.42 23.76 2.17
CA GLU A 19 -8.22 23.09 1.65
C GLU A 19 -8.30 21.63 2.07
N ARG A 20 -8.75 20.78 1.14
CA ARG A 20 -8.53 19.34 1.25
C ARG A 20 -7.03 19.18 1.43
N ASP A 21 -6.59 18.93 2.66
CA ASP A 21 -5.22 18.52 2.94
C ASP A 21 -4.90 17.38 1.98
N ALA A 22 -4.16 17.71 0.93
CA ALA A 22 -3.76 16.74 -0.07
C ALA A 22 -2.83 15.79 0.68
N PHE A 23 -3.33 14.60 1.01
CA PHE A 23 -2.52 13.59 1.67
C PHE A 23 -1.50 13.09 0.65
N PHE A 24 -0.30 13.68 0.68
CA PHE A 24 0.80 13.28 -0.17
C PHE A 24 1.33 11.93 0.31
N ILE A 25 0.99 10.89 -0.42
CA ILE A 25 1.68 9.61 -0.30
C ILE A 25 2.95 9.66 -1.15
N GLY A 26 4.06 9.14 -0.62
CA GLY A 26 5.31 9.06 -1.38
C GLY A 26 5.07 8.26 -2.66
N LEU A 27 5.54 8.77 -3.80
CA LEU A 27 5.46 8.04 -5.08
C LEU A 27 6.09 6.64 -4.95
N GLY A 28 7.15 6.50 -4.16
CA GLY A 28 7.77 5.21 -3.83
C GLY A 28 6.81 4.23 -3.17
N ASP A 29 5.92 4.68 -2.29
CA ASP A 29 4.96 3.83 -1.58
C ASP A 29 3.91 3.24 -2.51
N ALA A 30 3.53 3.99 -3.56
CA ALA A 30 2.67 3.49 -4.62
C ALA A 30 3.42 2.55 -5.57
N VAL A 31 4.69 2.85 -5.90
CA VAL A 31 5.48 2.09 -6.87
C VAL A 31 5.94 0.74 -6.31
N MET A 32 6.44 0.68 -5.07
CA MET A 32 6.99 -0.54 -4.46
C MET A 32 6.07 -1.78 -4.56
N PRO A 33 4.80 -1.73 -4.11
CA PRO A 33 3.91 -2.90 -4.22
C PRO A 33 3.58 -3.27 -5.67
N THR A 34 3.60 -2.32 -6.62
CA THR A 34 3.34 -2.63 -8.03
C THR A 34 4.45 -3.46 -8.68
N VAL A 35 5.69 -3.31 -8.20
CA VAL A 35 6.81 -4.18 -8.62
C VAL A 35 6.52 -5.63 -8.26
N MET A 36 5.94 -5.87 -7.08
CA MET A 36 5.53 -7.22 -6.67
C MET A 36 4.40 -7.78 -7.56
N VAL A 37 3.41 -6.94 -7.90
CA VAL A 37 2.31 -7.33 -8.80
C VAL A 37 2.85 -7.72 -10.18
N ALA A 38 3.73 -6.89 -10.77
CA ALA A 38 4.37 -7.17 -12.04
C ALA A 38 5.22 -8.45 -11.96
N SER A 39 6.03 -8.60 -10.91
CA SER A 39 6.85 -9.79 -10.71
C SER A 39 5.99 -11.06 -10.62
N GLY A 40 4.91 -11.04 -9.83
CA GLY A 40 3.98 -12.15 -9.73
C GLY A 40 3.32 -12.51 -11.07
N ALA A 41 2.99 -11.52 -11.90
CA ALA A 41 2.37 -11.75 -13.21
C ALA A 41 3.32 -12.46 -14.19
N PHE A 42 4.62 -12.19 -14.12
CA PHE A 42 5.60 -12.73 -15.07
C PHE A 42 6.38 -13.94 -14.56
N PHE A 43 6.62 -14.07 -13.26
CA PHE A 43 7.50 -15.08 -12.68
C PHE A 43 6.79 -16.14 -11.83
N SER A 44 5.51 -15.97 -11.51
CA SER A 44 4.78 -17.01 -10.77
C SER A 44 4.48 -18.20 -11.67
N GLU A 45 4.56 -19.41 -11.09
CA GLU A 45 4.15 -20.67 -11.71
C GLU A 45 2.63 -20.82 -11.82
N ALA A 46 1.86 -19.90 -11.24
CA ALA A 46 0.40 -19.94 -11.27
C ALA A 46 -0.16 -19.80 -12.70
N PRO A 47 -1.23 -20.54 -13.05
CA PRO A 47 -1.85 -20.43 -14.36
C PRO A 47 -2.43 -19.04 -14.60
N SER A 48 -2.42 -18.62 -15.86
CA SER A 48 -3.13 -17.42 -16.31
C SER A 48 -4.64 -17.57 -16.07
N LEU A 49 -5.30 -16.46 -15.72
CA LEU A 49 -6.76 -16.39 -15.58
C LEU A 49 -7.50 -16.43 -16.93
N GLY A 50 -6.77 -16.39 -18.06
CA GLY A 50 -7.35 -16.56 -19.39
C GLY A 50 -7.96 -15.29 -20.01
N PHE A 51 -7.66 -14.12 -19.47
CA PHE A 51 -8.06 -12.84 -20.06
C PHE A 51 -7.20 -12.53 -21.29
N GLY A 52 -7.79 -12.56 -22.49
CA GLY A 52 -7.04 -12.34 -23.74
C GLY A 52 -6.29 -11.00 -23.83
N ALA A 53 -6.80 -9.95 -23.19
CA ALA A 53 -6.12 -8.64 -23.10
C ALA A 53 -5.01 -8.60 -22.05
N LEU A 54 -5.01 -9.53 -21.09
CA LEU A 54 -4.08 -9.59 -19.95
C LEU A 54 -3.56 -11.03 -19.77
N PRO A 55 -2.77 -11.55 -20.73
CA PRO A 55 -2.35 -12.95 -20.72
C PRO A 55 -1.47 -13.30 -19.50
N ALA A 56 -0.73 -12.33 -18.96
CA ALA A 56 0.10 -12.49 -17.77
C ALA A 56 -0.68 -12.37 -16.44
N LEU A 57 -1.97 -12.03 -16.47
CA LEU A 57 -2.74 -11.91 -15.23
C LEU A 57 -3.05 -13.30 -14.67
N ASN A 58 -2.39 -13.61 -13.56
CA ASN A 58 -2.61 -14.81 -12.76
C ASN A 58 -3.18 -14.44 -11.37
N LEU A 59 -3.57 -15.46 -10.61
CA LEU A 59 -4.20 -15.26 -9.30
C LEU A 59 -3.28 -14.59 -8.26
N PRO A 60 -1.97 -14.94 -8.15
CA PRO A 60 -1.04 -14.24 -7.25
C PRO A 60 -0.90 -12.75 -7.54
N ALA A 61 -0.74 -12.36 -8.82
CA ALA A 61 -0.65 -10.96 -9.22
C ALA A 61 -1.94 -10.20 -8.92
N LEU A 62 -3.10 -10.81 -9.22
CA LEU A 62 -4.41 -10.22 -8.95
C LEU A 62 -4.60 -9.99 -7.45
N LEU A 63 -4.35 -11.00 -6.61
CA LEU A 63 -4.53 -10.85 -5.17
C LEU A 63 -3.48 -9.95 -4.53
N ALA A 64 -2.26 -9.85 -5.07
CA ALA A 64 -1.29 -8.84 -4.65
C ALA A 64 -1.80 -7.42 -4.93
N MET A 65 -2.42 -7.20 -6.09
CA MET A 65 -3.02 -5.91 -6.45
C MET A 65 -4.18 -5.57 -5.50
N VAL A 66 -5.11 -6.51 -5.28
CA VAL A 66 -6.22 -6.35 -4.33
C VAL A 66 -5.70 -6.13 -2.90
N GLY A 67 -4.67 -6.87 -2.49
CA GLY A 67 -4.03 -6.72 -1.19
C GLY A 67 -3.39 -5.35 -1.00
N THR A 68 -2.81 -4.76 -2.05
CA THR A 68 -2.30 -3.39 -2.05
C THR A 68 -3.42 -2.39 -1.78
N PHE A 69 -4.56 -2.54 -2.45
CA PHE A 69 -5.74 -1.69 -2.21
C PHE A 69 -6.29 -1.87 -0.80
N ALA A 70 -6.34 -3.09 -0.28
CA ALA A 70 -6.75 -3.34 1.11
C ALA A 70 -5.79 -2.69 2.12
N GLY A 71 -4.48 -2.79 1.89
CA GLY A 71 -3.46 -2.11 2.69
C GLY A 71 -3.60 -0.59 2.64
N PHE A 72 -3.87 -0.04 1.46
CA PHE A 72 -4.17 1.38 1.27
C PHE A 72 -5.45 1.81 2.00
N SER A 73 -6.54 1.04 1.89
CA SER A 73 -7.78 1.31 2.63
C SER A 73 -7.57 1.29 4.14
N GLY A 74 -6.79 0.33 4.65
CA GLY A 74 -6.41 0.26 6.05
C GLY A 74 -5.57 1.46 6.50
N LEU A 75 -4.62 1.90 5.67
CA LEU A 75 -3.83 3.10 5.92
C LEU A 75 -4.72 4.35 5.98
N MET A 76 -5.58 4.55 4.97
CA MET A 76 -6.49 5.69 4.93
C MET A 76 -7.44 5.71 6.12
N TRP A 77 -7.95 4.56 6.53
CA TRP A 77 -8.76 4.46 7.74
C TRP A 77 -7.99 4.89 9.01
N ALA A 78 -6.72 4.52 9.12
CA ALA A 78 -5.89 4.93 10.25
C ALA A 78 -5.53 6.43 10.22
N VAL A 79 -5.24 6.97 9.03
CA VAL A 79 -4.96 8.39 8.80
C VAL A 79 -6.19 9.25 9.13
N MET A 80 -7.38 8.84 8.68
CA MET A 80 -8.65 9.51 9.01
C MET A 80 -8.94 9.53 10.52
N LYS A 81 -8.32 8.63 11.30
CA LYS A 81 -8.39 8.61 12.77
C LYS A 81 -7.30 9.44 13.45
N GLY A 82 -6.52 10.22 12.70
CA GLY A 82 -5.41 11.02 13.21
C GLY A 82 -4.20 10.21 13.68
N ARG A 83 -4.11 8.92 13.33
CA ARG A 83 -2.98 8.07 13.74
C ARG A 83 -1.91 8.08 12.66
N ALA A 84 -0.75 8.66 12.97
CA ALA A 84 0.44 8.51 12.14
C ALA A 84 0.80 7.01 11.99
N HIS A 85 0.70 6.50 10.77
CA HIS A 85 1.18 5.17 10.40
C HIS A 85 2.17 5.30 9.26
N ALA A 86 3.21 4.47 9.27
CA ALA A 86 4.06 4.32 8.11
C ALA A 86 3.23 3.72 6.97
N GLY A 87 3.18 4.42 5.82
CA GLY A 87 2.44 3.94 4.65
C GLY A 87 3.04 2.66 4.08
N LEU A 88 4.37 2.62 3.95
CA LEU A 88 5.12 1.50 3.37
C LEU A 88 4.78 0.12 3.96
N PRO A 89 4.78 -0.12 5.28
CA PRO A 89 4.45 -1.44 5.83
C PRO A 89 3.05 -1.93 5.49
N LEU A 90 2.05 -1.06 5.50
CA LEU A 90 0.66 -1.45 5.21
C LEU A 90 0.45 -1.76 3.72
N LEU A 91 0.99 -0.93 2.83
CA LEU A 91 0.87 -1.15 1.39
C LEU A 91 1.66 -2.38 0.94
N ASN A 92 2.94 -2.48 1.31
CA ASN A 92 3.76 -3.63 0.94
C ASN A 92 3.33 -4.92 1.63
N GLY A 93 2.93 -4.83 2.92
CA GLY A 93 2.39 -5.98 3.65
C GLY A 93 1.10 -6.51 3.02
N GLY A 94 0.21 -5.62 2.57
CA GLY A 94 -0.98 -5.99 1.81
C GLY A 94 -0.63 -6.69 0.49
N ALA A 95 0.32 -6.14 -0.28
CA ALA A 95 0.78 -6.75 -1.53
C ALA A 95 1.39 -8.14 -1.34
N ILE A 96 2.31 -8.28 -0.37
CA ILE A 96 2.95 -9.56 -0.04
C ILE A 96 1.92 -10.57 0.47
N GLY A 97 1.04 -10.16 1.39
CA GLY A 97 -0.03 -11.02 1.91
C GLY A 97 -0.96 -11.51 0.79
N GLY A 98 -1.38 -10.60 -0.09
CA GLY A 98 -2.18 -10.93 -1.26
C GLY A 98 -1.49 -11.90 -2.21
N TYR A 99 -0.20 -11.67 -2.51
CA TYR A 99 0.60 -12.57 -3.34
C TYR A 99 0.69 -13.98 -2.74
N LEU A 100 0.99 -14.09 -1.44
CA LEU A 100 1.13 -15.39 -0.77
C LEU A 100 -0.20 -16.14 -0.72
N VAL A 101 -1.29 -15.45 -0.38
CA VAL A 101 -2.64 -16.04 -0.42
C VAL A 101 -3.00 -16.48 -1.84
N GLY A 102 -2.76 -15.63 -2.84
CA GLY A 102 -3.04 -15.96 -4.24
C GLY A 102 -2.19 -17.13 -4.75
N SER A 103 -0.93 -17.23 -4.31
CA SER A 103 -0.04 -18.35 -4.62
C SER A 103 -0.58 -19.66 -4.07
N VAL A 104 -0.93 -19.70 -2.78
CA VAL A 104 -1.48 -20.91 -2.16
C VAL A 104 -2.80 -21.33 -2.80
N VAL A 105 -3.71 -20.37 -3.06
CA VAL A 105 -5.00 -20.67 -3.70
C VAL A 105 -4.82 -21.15 -5.14
N ALA A 106 -3.80 -20.65 -5.85
CA ALA A 106 -3.45 -21.11 -7.20
C ALA A 106 -2.75 -22.47 -7.24
N GLY A 107 -2.44 -23.07 -6.07
CA GLY A 107 -1.71 -24.33 -5.96
C GLY A 107 -0.19 -24.20 -6.00
N VAL A 108 0.34 -22.97 -5.95
CA VAL A 108 1.79 -22.73 -5.84
C VAL A 108 2.24 -22.93 -4.39
N PRO A 109 3.18 -23.85 -4.10
CA PRO A 109 3.68 -24.06 -2.76
C PRO A 109 4.32 -22.81 -2.17
N LEU A 110 4.18 -22.57 -0.86
CA LEU A 110 4.79 -21.41 -0.19
C LEU A 110 6.31 -21.37 -0.35
N VAL A 111 6.98 -22.53 -0.34
CA VAL A 111 8.43 -22.62 -0.55
C VAL A 111 8.85 -22.13 -1.94
N SER A 112 8.05 -22.42 -2.97
CA SER A 112 8.26 -21.90 -4.33
C SER A 112 7.92 -20.42 -4.40
N ALA A 113 6.79 -20.00 -3.81
CA ALA A 113 6.36 -18.62 -3.80
C ALA A 113 7.36 -17.67 -3.10
N LEU A 114 8.06 -18.17 -2.07
CA LEU A 114 9.14 -17.46 -1.36
C LEU A 114 10.51 -17.55 -2.06
N GLY A 115 10.62 -18.31 -3.16
CA GLY A 115 11.88 -18.52 -3.87
C GLY A 115 12.88 -19.41 -3.12
N LEU A 116 12.41 -20.22 -2.16
CA LEU A 116 13.24 -21.10 -1.33
C LEU A 116 13.38 -22.51 -1.91
N ALA A 117 12.54 -22.88 -2.87
CA ALA A 117 12.54 -24.22 -3.50
C ALA A 117 13.92 -24.69 -4.03
N PRO A 118 14.80 -23.83 -4.61
CA PRO A 118 16.12 -24.27 -5.06
C PRO A 118 17.11 -24.63 -3.94
N TYR A 119 16.79 -24.33 -2.67
CA TYR A 119 17.67 -24.51 -1.51
C TYR A 119 17.22 -25.62 -0.56
N LEU A 120 16.11 -26.28 -0.84
CA LEU A 120 15.54 -27.40 -0.06
C LEU A 120 15.69 -28.71 -0.85
#